data_AF-A0A7S2YUJ5-F1
#
_entry.id   AF-A0A7S2YUJ5-F1
#
_cell.length_a   1.000
_cell.length_b   1.000
_cell.length_c   1.000
_cell.angle_alpha   90.00
_cell.angle_beta   90.00
_cell.angle_gamma   90.00
#
_symmetry.space_group_name_H-M   'P 1'
#
loop_
_entity.id
_entity.type
_entity.pdbx_description
1 polymer ?
#
loop_
_entity_poly.entity_id
_entity_poly.type
_entity_poly.pdbx_seq_one_letter_code
_entity_poly.pdbx_strand_id
1 'polypeptide(L)'
;NADANADASASVSASAEDSIRELELELEVGGELGEGIQRSVSKALNECVGALVTRLLFLQKRAYRENPVKNQSKKRLLFGLNEVKKSVRLGKCKALVLVPNVETGVSEIAETARQIVRGCLDKGVRVVFALSRAKLGALVKRGVRMSMCSVVDYSGGEEEFKRMLDTARELSRPPAPLSLEQEEEEEGEG
;
A
#
# COMPACT_ATOMS: atom_id res chain seq x y z
N ASN A 1 -13.89 20.56 -19.72
CA ASN A 1 -14.28 19.49 -18.77
C ASN A 1 -13.07 18.73 -18.18
N ALA A 2 -11.84 19.25 -18.29
CA ALA A 2 -10.64 18.66 -17.71
C ALA A 2 -10.33 19.21 -16.30
N ASP A 3 -10.57 20.51 -16.06
CA ASP A 3 -10.34 21.17 -14.77
C ASP A 3 -11.16 20.59 -13.62
N ALA A 4 -12.45 20.28 -13.83
CA ALA A 4 -13.31 19.72 -12.79
C ALA A 4 -12.89 18.31 -12.33
N ASN A 5 -12.16 17.57 -13.18
CA ASN A 5 -11.69 16.22 -12.84
C ASN A 5 -10.35 16.24 -12.10
N ALA A 6 -9.52 17.28 -12.33
CA ALA A 6 -8.27 17.48 -11.61
C ALA A 6 -8.54 17.85 -10.13
N ASP A 7 -9.49 18.75 -9.89
CA ASP A 7 -9.90 19.20 -8.54
C ASP A 7 -10.52 18.07 -7.70
N ALA A 8 -11.36 17.22 -8.32
CA ALA A 8 -11.90 16.02 -7.69
C ALA A 8 -10.81 14.96 -7.40
N SER A 9 -9.75 14.89 -8.22
CA SER A 9 -8.64 13.96 -7.99
C SER A 9 -7.72 14.41 -6.86
N ALA A 10 -7.50 15.72 -6.72
CA ALA A 10 -6.67 16.33 -5.68
C ALA A 10 -7.33 16.29 -4.30
N SER A 11 -8.64 16.50 -4.22
CA SER A 11 -9.41 16.38 -2.97
C SER A 11 -9.47 14.94 -2.44
N VAL A 12 -9.52 13.94 -3.34
CA VAL A 12 -9.50 12.51 -2.96
C VAL A 12 -8.11 12.08 -2.48
N SER A 13 -7.03 12.59 -3.06
CA SER A 13 -5.67 12.31 -2.56
C SER A 13 -5.43 12.97 -1.19
N ALA A 14 -5.90 14.20 -0.97
CA ALA A 14 -5.77 14.87 0.33
C ALA A 14 -6.47 14.09 1.46
N SER A 15 -7.70 13.62 1.23
CA SER A 15 -8.42 12.79 2.22
C SER A 15 -7.73 11.45 2.52
N ALA A 16 -7.07 10.86 1.51
CA ALA A 16 -6.28 9.64 1.68
C ALA A 16 -5.02 9.90 2.51
N GLU A 17 -4.33 11.01 2.25
CA GLU A 17 -3.13 11.46 2.98
C GLU A 17 -3.44 11.78 4.45
N ASP A 18 -4.57 12.43 4.72
CA ASP A 18 -5.04 12.69 6.09
C ASP A 18 -5.25 11.38 6.86
N SER A 19 -5.90 10.39 6.24
CA SER A 19 -6.13 9.07 6.85
C SER A 19 -4.83 8.32 7.14
N ILE A 20 -3.83 8.44 6.25
CA ILE A 20 -2.50 7.84 6.45
C ILE A 20 -1.82 8.51 7.65
N ARG A 21 -1.85 9.85 7.70
CA ARG A 21 -1.26 10.64 8.77
C ARG A 21 -1.90 10.35 10.13
N GLU A 22 -3.22 10.26 10.19
CA GLU A 22 -3.96 9.90 11.40
C GLU A 22 -3.53 8.52 11.91
N LEU A 23 -3.43 7.53 11.01
CA LEU A 23 -2.99 6.19 11.39
C LEU A 23 -1.53 6.16 11.86
N GLU A 24 -0.62 6.91 11.22
CA GLU A 24 0.77 7.03 11.66
C GLU A 24 0.85 7.63 13.08
N LEU A 25 0.06 8.66 13.37
CA LEU A 25 -0.04 9.28 14.69
C LEU A 25 -0.59 8.31 15.74
N GLU A 26 -1.70 7.61 15.44
CA GLU A 26 -2.34 6.63 16.34
C GLU A 26 -1.41 5.46 16.69
N LEU A 27 -0.59 5.04 15.73
CA LEU A 27 0.31 3.90 15.93
C LEU A 27 1.63 4.30 16.61
N GLU A 28 1.83 5.59 16.91
CA GLU A 28 3.07 6.15 17.46
C GLU A 28 4.31 5.78 16.63
N VAL A 29 4.14 5.65 15.32
CA VAL A 29 5.22 5.29 14.38
C VAL A 29 5.98 6.56 14.04
N GLY A 30 6.64 7.14 15.03
CA GLY A 30 7.48 8.33 14.90
C GLY A 30 8.96 7.98 15.09
N GLY A 31 9.80 8.23 14.07
CA GLY A 31 11.24 8.00 14.10
C GLY A 31 11.66 6.63 13.54
N GLU A 32 12.76 6.62 12.76
CA GLU A 32 13.52 5.53 12.07
C GLU A 32 12.76 4.33 11.41
N LEU A 33 11.57 3.93 11.88
CA LEU A 33 10.61 3.05 11.18
C LEU A 33 9.82 3.76 10.04
N GLY A 34 10.13 5.03 9.75
CA GLY A 34 9.42 5.87 8.77
C GLY A 34 9.49 5.40 7.31
N GLU A 35 10.21 4.33 7.01
CA GLU A 35 10.23 3.67 5.70
C GLU A 35 9.26 2.47 5.62
N GLY A 36 8.39 2.26 6.61
CA GLY A 36 7.38 1.20 6.61
C GLY A 36 6.11 1.54 5.84
N ILE A 37 5.72 2.82 5.84
CA ILE A 37 4.52 3.37 5.19
C ILE A 37 4.94 4.47 4.20
N GLN A 38 4.15 4.73 3.16
CA GLN A 38 4.30 5.92 2.32
C GLN A 38 3.27 6.99 2.68
N ARG A 39 3.65 8.26 2.57
CA ARG A 39 2.86 9.41 3.06
C ARG A 39 1.83 9.92 2.07
N SER A 40 2.00 9.62 0.78
CA SER A 40 1.11 10.04 -0.29
C SER A 40 0.71 8.91 -1.21
N VAL A 41 -0.44 9.08 -1.87
CA VAL A 41 -0.99 8.11 -2.83
C VAL A 41 -0.97 8.73 -4.22
N SER A 42 -0.26 8.10 -5.15
CA SER A 42 -0.17 8.56 -6.54
C SER A 42 -0.91 7.64 -7.51
N LYS A 43 -1.20 8.15 -8.70
CA LYS A 43 -1.73 7.35 -9.81
C LYS A 43 -0.75 6.22 -10.19
N ALA A 44 0.54 6.51 -10.25
CA ALA A 44 1.57 5.53 -10.57
C ALA A 44 1.62 4.39 -9.55
N LEU A 45 1.50 4.70 -8.25
CA LEU A 45 1.45 3.69 -7.20
C LEU A 45 0.22 2.79 -7.36
N ASN A 46 -0.94 3.38 -7.63
CA ASN A 46 -2.18 2.65 -7.88
C ASN A 46 -2.06 1.68 -9.06
N GLU A 47 -1.40 2.12 -10.15
CA GLU A 47 -1.15 1.27 -11.33
C GLU A 47 -0.19 0.13 -11.01
N CYS A 48 0.89 0.39 -10.26
CA CYS A 48 1.83 -0.65 -9.83
C CYS A 48 1.15 -1.71 -8.96
N VAL A 49 0.34 -1.29 -7.97
CA VAL A 49 -0.41 -2.20 -7.10
C VAL A 49 -1.45 -2.99 -7.92
N GLY A 50 -2.15 -2.34 -8.84
CA GLY A 50 -3.12 -3.00 -9.71
C GLY A 50 -2.48 -4.08 -10.59
N ALA A 51 -1.32 -3.78 -11.18
CA ALA A 51 -0.55 -4.71 -12.00
C ALA A 51 -0.07 -5.92 -11.17
N LEU A 52 0.52 -5.68 -10.00
CA LEU A 52 0.97 -6.74 -9.10
C LEU A 52 -0.17 -7.67 -8.70
N VAL A 53 -1.27 -7.11 -8.18
CA VAL A 53 -2.41 -7.90 -7.70
C VAL A 53 -3.01 -8.73 -8.85
N THR A 54 -3.15 -8.14 -10.03
CA THR A 54 -3.64 -8.84 -11.23
C THR A 54 -2.73 -10.01 -11.60
N ARG A 55 -1.40 -9.77 -11.63
CA ARG A 55 -0.39 -10.77 -11.96
C ARG A 55 -0.40 -11.94 -10.98
N LEU A 56 -0.38 -11.66 -9.69
CA LEU A 56 -0.37 -12.71 -8.66
C LEU A 56 -1.68 -13.49 -8.63
N LEU A 57 -2.83 -12.83 -8.85
CA LEU A 57 -4.12 -13.52 -8.99
C LEU A 57 -4.16 -14.44 -10.21
N PHE A 58 -3.61 -14.00 -11.34
CA PHE A 58 -3.50 -14.83 -12.54
C PHE A 58 -2.66 -16.08 -12.26
N LEU A 59 -1.49 -15.93 -11.65
CA LEU A 59 -0.60 -17.05 -11.30
C LEU A 59 -1.25 -17.99 -10.27
N GLN A 60 -1.96 -17.45 -9.29
CA GLN A 60 -2.69 -18.23 -8.29
C GLN A 60 -3.83 -19.04 -8.93
N LYS A 61 -4.62 -18.41 -9.82
CA LYS A 61 -5.70 -19.09 -10.55
C LYS A 61 -5.14 -20.18 -11.47
N ARG A 62 -4.04 -19.91 -12.19
CA ARG A 62 -3.36 -20.87 -13.04
C ARG A 62 -2.86 -22.09 -12.25
N ALA A 63 -2.14 -21.86 -11.15
CA ALA A 63 -1.62 -22.94 -10.31
C ALA A 63 -2.75 -23.80 -9.72
N TYR A 64 -3.86 -23.17 -9.29
CA TYR A 64 -5.02 -23.90 -8.81
C TYR A 64 -5.65 -24.77 -9.91
N ARG A 65 -5.73 -24.25 -11.14
CA ARG A 65 -6.26 -24.98 -12.31
C ARG A 65 -5.39 -26.17 -12.71
N GLU A 66 -4.07 -26.04 -12.60
CA GLU A 66 -3.11 -27.10 -12.95
C GLU A 66 -3.11 -28.24 -11.93
N ASN A 67 -3.18 -27.93 -10.63
CA ASN A 67 -3.28 -28.96 -9.59
C ASN A 67 -4.03 -28.43 -8.34
N PRO A 68 -5.35 -28.63 -8.27
CA PRO A 68 -6.17 -28.13 -7.17
C PRO A 68 -5.72 -28.68 -5.81
N VAL A 69 -5.44 -29.99 -5.71
CA VAL A 69 -5.10 -30.67 -4.46
C VAL A 69 -3.77 -30.15 -3.89
N LYS A 70 -2.75 -29.99 -4.73
CA LYS A 70 -1.41 -29.55 -4.30
C LYS A 70 -1.33 -28.05 -4.01
N ASN A 71 -2.11 -27.24 -4.73
CA ASN A 71 -1.97 -25.78 -4.73
C ASN A 71 -3.10 -25.05 -3.97
N GLN A 72 -4.08 -25.76 -3.42
CA GLN A 72 -5.14 -25.15 -2.58
C GLN A 72 -4.55 -24.34 -1.41
N SER A 73 -3.45 -24.82 -0.82
CA SER A 73 -2.74 -24.21 0.31
C SER A 73 -1.69 -23.16 -0.09
N LYS A 74 -1.29 -23.10 -1.36
CA LYS A 74 -0.25 -22.19 -1.86
C LYS A 74 -0.87 -20.91 -2.39
N LYS A 75 -1.27 -20.04 -1.46
CA LYS A 75 -1.81 -18.71 -1.77
C LYS A 75 -0.68 -17.72 -1.99
N ARG A 76 -0.79 -16.93 -3.06
CA ARG A 76 0.09 -15.78 -3.35
C ARG A 76 -0.44 -14.52 -2.69
N LEU A 77 -1.77 -14.37 -2.71
CA LEU A 77 -2.51 -13.30 -2.06
C LEU A 77 -3.53 -13.87 -1.08
N LEU A 78 -3.64 -13.21 0.08
CA LEU A 78 -4.68 -13.44 1.07
C LEU A 78 -5.56 -12.19 1.19
N PHE A 79 -6.84 -12.40 1.42
CA PHE A 79 -7.84 -11.33 1.47
C PHE A 79 -8.65 -11.41 2.76
N GLY A 80 -9.10 -10.25 3.25
CA GLY A 80 -9.90 -10.17 4.46
C GLY A 80 -9.07 -10.19 5.74
N LEU A 81 -9.64 -9.59 6.80
CA LEU A 81 -8.92 -9.26 8.04
C LEU A 81 -8.30 -10.49 8.71
N ASN A 82 -9.05 -11.58 8.85
CA ASN A 82 -8.57 -12.76 9.60
C ASN A 82 -7.41 -13.48 8.90
N GLU A 83 -7.48 -13.63 7.58
CA GLU A 83 -6.40 -14.26 6.81
C GLU A 83 -5.14 -13.39 6.81
N VAL A 84 -5.32 -12.08 6.62
CA VAL A 84 -4.23 -11.10 6.66
C VAL A 84 -3.58 -11.09 8.05
N LYS A 85 -4.35 -10.95 9.13
CA LYS A 85 -3.87 -11.01 10.53
C LYS A 85 -3.09 -12.28 10.80
N LYS A 86 -3.58 -13.44 10.33
CA LYS A 86 -2.88 -14.72 10.47
C LYS A 86 -1.55 -14.71 9.70
N SER A 87 -1.52 -14.17 8.48
CA SER A 87 -0.30 -14.11 7.66
C SER A 87 0.78 -13.22 8.28
N VAL A 88 0.38 -12.07 8.84
CA VAL A 88 1.28 -11.15 9.55
C VAL A 88 1.81 -11.84 10.80
N ARG A 89 0.92 -12.42 11.63
CA ARG A 89 1.33 -13.15 12.84
C ARG A 89 2.34 -14.28 12.55
N LEU A 90 2.14 -15.02 11.46
CA LEU A 90 3.02 -16.12 11.04
C LEU A 90 4.28 -15.66 10.27
N GLY A 91 4.53 -14.36 10.10
CA GLY A 91 5.68 -13.83 9.35
C GLY A 91 5.66 -14.16 7.85
N LYS A 92 4.49 -14.49 7.32
CA LYS A 92 4.31 -14.87 5.91
C LYS A 92 4.01 -13.67 5.01
N CYS A 93 3.53 -12.57 5.59
CA CYS A 93 3.27 -11.33 4.86
C CYS A 93 4.60 -10.70 4.38
N LYS A 94 4.70 -10.42 3.08
CA LYS A 94 5.84 -9.78 2.42
C LYS A 94 5.58 -8.30 2.10
N ALA A 95 4.32 -7.95 1.88
CA ALA A 95 3.83 -6.58 1.85
C ALA A 95 2.33 -6.60 2.19
N LEU A 96 1.85 -5.55 2.85
CA LEU A 96 0.44 -5.31 3.07
C LEU A 96 -0.04 -4.24 2.09
N VAL A 97 -1.11 -4.51 1.34
CA VAL A 97 -1.81 -3.48 0.58
C VAL A 97 -3.06 -3.10 1.35
N LEU A 98 -3.21 -1.81 1.63
CA LEU A 98 -4.34 -1.25 2.38
C LEU A 98 -5.01 -0.17 1.53
N VAL A 99 -6.34 -0.16 1.50
CA VAL A 99 -7.08 0.91 0.83
C VAL A 99 -7.04 2.16 1.72
N PRO A 100 -6.80 3.38 1.20
CA PRO A 100 -6.94 4.60 1.99
C PRO A 100 -8.37 4.73 2.53
N ASN A 101 -8.53 5.29 3.73
CA ASN A 101 -9.82 5.48 4.40
C ASN A 101 -10.45 4.15 4.86
N VAL A 102 -9.66 3.17 5.32
CA VAL A 102 -10.23 2.06 6.11
C VAL A 102 -10.82 2.65 7.37
N GLU A 103 -12.15 2.69 7.41
CA GLU A 103 -13.03 3.13 8.51
C GLU A 103 -12.28 3.49 9.80
N THR A 104 -12.09 4.80 9.98
CA THR A 104 -11.67 5.38 11.26
C THR A 104 -12.88 5.32 12.20
N GLY A 105 -12.71 4.64 13.33
CA GLY A 105 -13.77 4.41 14.29
C GLY A 105 -13.39 3.43 15.38
N VAL A 106 -14.20 3.38 16.44
CA VAL A 106 -13.99 2.48 17.60
C VAL A 106 -14.66 1.12 17.35
N SER A 107 -14.51 0.58 16.14
CA SER A 107 -15.02 -0.75 15.81
C SER A 107 -13.93 -1.82 15.98
N GLU A 108 -14.33 -3.06 16.25
CA GLU A 108 -13.42 -4.21 16.33
C GLU A 108 -12.64 -4.41 15.01
N ILE A 109 -13.23 -4.02 13.88
CA ILE A 109 -12.63 -4.07 12.55
C ILE A 109 -11.49 -3.06 12.44
N ALA A 110 -11.72 -1.81 12.86
CA ALA A 110 -10.70 -0.76 12.84
C ALA A 110 -9.53 -1.12 13.76
N GLU A 111 -9.82 -1.63 14.96
CA GLU A 111 -8.80 -2.10 15.89
C GLU A 111 -7.98 -3.27 15.32
N THR A 112 -8.65 -4.21 14.68
CA THR A 112 -7.94 -5.31 14.00
C THR A 112 -7.07 -4.81 12.85
N ALA A 113 -7.52 -3.81 12.09
CA ALA A 113 -6.71 -3.21 11.03
C ALA A 113 -5.46 -2.52 11.61
N ARG A 114 -5.59 -1.75 12.70
CA ARG A 114 -4.44 -1.17 13.42
C ARG A 114 -3.45 -2.23 13.90
N GLN A 115 -3.93 -3.32 14.51
CA GLN A 115 -3.09 -4.43 14.94
C GLN A 115 -2.34 -5.10 13.78
N ILE A 116 -2.98 -5.22 12.62
CA ILE A 116 -2.37 -5.75 11.41
C ILE A 116 -1.24 -4.82 10.94
N VAL A 117 -1.51 -3.51 10.86
CA VAL A 117 -0.52 -2.52 10.42
C VAL A 117 0.66 -2.49 11.39
N ARG A 118 0.42 -2.37 12.70
CA ARG A 118 1.47 -2.43 13.72
C ARG A 118 2.31 -3.70 13.58
N GLY A 119 1.66 -4.87 13.48
CA GLY A 119 2.36 -6.14 13.33
C GLY A 119 3.14 -6.30 12.02
N CYS A 120 2.80 -5.55 10.96
CA CYS A 120 3.62 -5.45 9.75
C CYS A 120 4.87 -4.60 10.02
N LEU A 121 4.69 -3.41 10.60
CA LEU A 121 5.78 -2.48 10.90
C LEU A 121 6.81 -3.09 11.84
N ASP A 122 6.36 -3.74 12.92
CA ASP A 122 7.23 -4.46 13.87
C ASP A 122 8.10 -5.54 13.20
N LYS A 123 7.66 -6.04 12.03
CA LYS A 123 8.35 -7.07 11.25
C LYS A 123 9.12 -6.52 10.04
N GLY A 124 9.18 -5.19 9.88
CA GLY A 124 9.77 -4.56 8.71
C GLY A 124 9.02 -4.84 7.41
N VAL A 125 7.73 -5.19 7.49
CA VAL A 125 6.88 -5.41 6.32
C VAL A 125 6.29 -4.07 5.86
N ARG A 126 6.54 -3.71 4.61
CA ARG A 126 6.03 -2.48 4.00
C ARG A 126 4.49 -2.52 3.91
N VAL A 127 3.85 -1.43 4.35
CA VAL A 127 2.42 -1.19 4.24
C VAL A 127 2.21 -0.16 3.13
N VAL A 128 1.48 -0.55 2.09
CA VAL A 128 1.26 0.23 0.88
C VAL A 128 -0.21 0.64 0.79
N PHE A 129 -0.46 1.93 0.98
CA PHE A 129 -1.79 2.53 0.74
C PHE A 129 -2.07 2.72 -0.75
N ALA A 130 -3.08 2.03 -1.29
CA ALA A 130 -3.44 2.15 -2.70
C ALA A 130 -4.85 1.62 -2.98
N LEU A 131 -5.38 2.07 -4.12
CA LEU A 131 -6.67 1.74 -4.71
C LEU A 131 -7.85 2.13 -3.81
N SER A 132 -9.05 2.17 -4.39
CA SER A 132 -10.28 2.22 -3.61
C SER A 132 -10.79 0.81 -3.30
N ARG A 133 -11.74 0.69 -2.35
CA ARG A 133 -12.33 -0.62 -1.98
C ARG A 133 -12.96 -1.32 -3.19
N ALA A 134 -13.55 -0.54 -4.08
CA ALA A 134 -14.16 -1.02 -5.31
C ALA A 134 -13.09 -1.45 -6.33
N LYS A 135 -12.02 -0.68 -6.51
CA LYS A 135 -10.92 -1.01 -7.44
C LYS A 135 -10.20 -2.29 -7.00
N LEU A 136 -9.78 -2.39 -5.74
CA LEU A 136 -9.15 -3.59 -5.20
C LEU A 136 -10.08 -4.81 -5.32
N GLY A 137 -11.35 -4.62 -4.94
CA GLY A 137 -12.43 -5.58 -5.10
C GLY A 137 -12.56 -6.17 -6.51
N ALA A 138 -12.63 -5.29 -7.50
CA ALA A 138 -12.82 -5.64 -8.90
C ALA A 138 -11.69 -6.49 -9.48
N LEU A 139 -10.46 -6.39 -8.96
CA LEU A 139 -9.33 -7.23 -9.39
C LEU A 139 -9.55 -8.71 -9.07
N VAL A 140 -10.27 -9.02 -7.98
CA VAL A 140 -10.60 -10.40 -7.59
C VAL A 140 -11.89 -10.85 -8.28
N LYS A 141 -12.97 -10.08 -8.09
CA LYS A 141 -14.29 -10.39 -8.63
C LYS A 141 -15.15 -9.13 -8.67
N ARG A 142 -15.88 -8.93 -9.79
CA ARG A 142 -16.82 -7.81 -9.97
C ARG A 142 -17.83 -7.76 -8.82
N GLY A 143 -18.05 -6.55 -8.28
CA GLY A 143 -19.04 -6.28 -7.22
C GLY A 143 -18.54 -6.54 -5.80
N VAL A 144 -17.33 -7.12 -5.62
CA VAL A 144 -16.73 -7.28 -4.29
C VAL A 144 -16.10 -5.95 -3.85
N ARG A 145 -16.17 -5.64 -2.56
CA ARG A 145 -15.41 -4.54 -1.93
C ARG A 145 -14.41 -5.13 -0.96
N MET A 146 -13.16 -4.67 -0.99
CA MET A 146 -12.10 -5.14 -0.10
C MET A 146 -11.33 -3.98 0.48
N SER A 147 -10.96 -4.06 1.75
CA SER A 147 -10.18 -3.02 2.43
C SER A 147 -8.67 -3.29 2.40
N MET A 148 -8.26 -4.55 2.30
CA MET A 148 -6.84 -4.93 2.38
C MET A 148 -6.55 -6.27 1.69
N CYS A 149 -5.30 -6.48 1.32
CA CYS A 149 -4.77 -7.79 0.97
C CYS A 149 -3.30 -7.95 1.43
N SER A 150 -2.91 -9.19 1.71
CA SER A 150 -1.53 -9.55 2.08
C SER A 150 -0.87 -10.27 0.92
N VAL A 151 0.29 -9.76 0.49
CA VAL A 151 1.20 -10.45 -0.45
C VAL A 151 2.01 -11.47 0.35
N VAL A 152 1.83 -12.75 0.05
CA VAL A 152 2.49 -13.86 0.76
C VAL A 152 3.60 -14.48 -0.07
N ASP A 153 3.40 -14.55 -1.39
CA ASP A 153 4.36 -15.06 -2.35
C ASP A 153 4.25 -14.28 -3.66
N TYR A 154 5.30 -13.53 -3.99
CA TYR A 154 5.39 -12.72 -5.21
C TYR A 154 6.15 -13.42 -6.35
N SER A 155 6.44 -14.72 -6.23
CA SER A 155 7.18 -15.45 -7.26
C SER A 155 6.46 -15.43 -8.62
N GLY A 156 7.17 -15.06 -9.69
CA GLY A 156 6.63 -14.81 -11.03
C GLY A 156 5.98 -13.43 -11.24
N GLY A 157 6.02 -12.56 -10.23
CA GLY A 157 5.61 -11.15 -10.26
C GLY A 157 6.62 -10.24 -9.54
N GLU A 158 7.90 -10.63 -9.54
CA GLU A 158 9.00 -9.94 -8.85
C GLU A 158 9.19 -8.51 -9.36
N GLU A 159 9.04 -8.31 -10.67
CA GLU A 159 9.18 -6.98 -11.28
C GLU A 159 8.06 -6.03 -10.84
N GLU A 160 6.80 -6.48 -10.87
CA GLU A 160 5.67 -5.69 -10.38
C GLU A 160 5.83 -5.37 -8.90
N PHE A 161 6.30 -6.35 -8.12
CA PHE A 161 6.51 -6.19 -6.68
C PHE A 161 7.60 -5.15 -6.39
N LYS A 162 8.73 -5.24 -7.10
CA LYS A 162 9.82 -4.27 -7.01
C LYS A 162 9.35 -2.86 -7.38
N ARG A 163 8.68 -2.70 -8.53
CA ARG A 163 8.15 -1.40 -8.98
C ARG A 163 7.20 -0.78 -7.95
N MET A 164 6.31 -1.58 -7.36
CA MET A 164 5.43 -1.12 -6.28
C MET A 164 6.22 -0.61 -5.07
N LEU A 165 7.22 -1.36 -4.60
CA LEU A 165 8.02 -0.97 -3.44
C LEU A 165 8.84 0.29 -3.71
N ASP A 166 9.46 0.40 -4.88
CA ASP A 166 10.28 1.55 -5.27
C ASP A 166 9.40 2.81 -5.37
N THR A 167 8.24 2.71 -6.04
CA THR A 167 7.27 3.82 -6.12
C THR A 167 6.76 4.22 -4.73
N ALA A 168 6.48 3.24 -3.85
CA ALA A 168 6.06 3.56 -2.49
C ALA A 168 7.19 4.25 -1.70
N ARG A 169 8.46 3.85 -1.88
CA ARG A 169 9.62 4.47 -1.20
C ARG A 169 9.80 5.93 -1.59
N GLU A 170 9.63 6.26 -2.85
CA GLU A 170 9.68 7.64 -3.33
C GLU A 170 8.61 8.50 -2.64
N LEU A 171 7.44 7.93 -2.39
CA LEU A 171 6.31 8.60 -1.72
C LEU A 171 6.42 8.60 -0.17
N SER A 172 7.41 7.92 0.42
CA SER A 172 7.70 8.01 1.86
C SER A 172 8.71 9.10 2.22
N ARG A 173 9.53 9.54 1.26
CA ARG A 173 10.50 10.59 1.52
C ARG A 173 9.76 11.90 1.84
N PRO A 174 10.10 12.63 2.91
CA PRO A 174 9.64 14.00 3.03
C PRO A 174 10.03 14.76 1.75
N PRO A 175 9.21 15.71 1.26
CA PRO A 175 9.66 16.58 0.19
C PRO A 175 11.04 17.10 0.60
N ALA A 176 12.04 16.93 -0.28
CA ALA A 176 13.37 17.42 -0.01
C ALA A 176 13.22 18.87 0.46
N PRO A 177 13.89 19.30 1.56
CA PRO A 177 13.88 20.70 1.91
C PRO A 177 14.29 21.43 0.63
N LEU A 178 13.40 22.30 0.14
CA LEU A 178 13.70 23.18 -0.98
C LEU A 178 15.06 23.78 -0.64
N SER A 179 16.07 23.38 -1.41
CA SER A 179 17.41 23.90 -1.23
C SER A 179 17.23 25.39 -1.42
N LEU A 180 17.32 26.15 -0.34
CA LEU A 180 17.53 27.59 -0.44
C LEU A 180 18.74 27.69 -1.35
N GLU A 181 18.51 28.18 -2.57
CA GLU A 181 19.58 28.46 -3.51
C GLU A 181 20.61 29.26 -2.73
N GLN A 182 21.78 28.65 -2.56
CA GLN A 182 22.94 29.34 -2.04
C GLN A 182 23.25 30.39 -3.11
N GLU A 183 22.81 31.63 -2.90
CA GLU A 183 23.43 32.77 -3.54
C GLU A 183 24.82 32.93 -2.92
N GLU A 184 25.74 32.07 -3.36
CA GLU A 184 27.17 32.32 -3.35
C GLU A 184 27.61 32.44 -4.82
N GLU A 185 27.55 33.66 -5.36
CA GLU A 185 28.47 34.15 -6.40
C GLU A 185 28.88 35.55 -5.95
N GLU A 186 29.96 35.61 -5.17
CA GLU A 186 31.31 36.03 -5.61
C GLU A 186 31.51 37.55 -5.58
N GLU A 187 32.47 37.96 -4.74
CA GLU A 187 33.15 39.24 -4.83
C GLU A 187 33.70 39.46 -6.25
N GLY A 188 33.49 40.64 -6.83
CA GLY A 188 34.13 40.98 -8.10
C GLY A 188 33.79 42.37 -8.62
N GLU A 189 34.71 43.31 -8.38
CA GLU A 189 34.92 44.60 -9.06
C GLU A 189 34.13 45.84 -8.59
N GLY A 190 34.88 46.69 -7.87
CA GLY A 190 34.56 48.08 -7.53
C GLY A 190 35.65 48.69 -6.67
#